data_AF-A0A081AQ52-F1
#
_entry.id   AF-A0A081AQ52-F1
#
_cell.length_a   1.000
_cell.length_b   1.000
_cell.length_c   1.000
_cell.angle_alpha   90.00
_cell.angle_beta   90.00
_cell.angle_gamma   90.00
#
_symmetry.space_group_name_H-M   'P 1'
#
loop_
_entity.id
_entity.type
_entity.pdbx_description
1 polymer ?
#
loop_
_entity_poly.entity_id
_entity_poly.type
_entity_poly.pdbx_seq_one_letter_code
_entity_poly.pdbx_strand_id
1 'polypeptide(L)'
;MSSDVAIGESTGVDTLIEQCRRYLSYLGSPIMLLQGIEEQPLGALVATASLSFTITENSLRRVFPHLLAAASTEDAESDPEQVVLSTRLLGQRLHYRTTLRLCGMIRLDV
;
A
#
# COMPACT_ATOMS: atom_id res chain seq x y z
N MET A 1 3.97 -17.94 -19.01
CA MET A 1 4.19 -16.55 -18.59
C MET A 1 2.87 -15.83 -18.84
N SER A 2 2.05 -15.60 -17.81
CA SER A 2 0.74 -14.94 -17.97
C SER A 2 0.95 -13.43 -18.01
N SER A 3 0.87 -12.87 -19.22
CA SER A 3 0.92 -11.43 -19.50
C SER A 3 -0.42 -10.72 -19.24
N ASP A 4 -1.44 -11.46 -18.79
CA ASP A 4 -2.85 -11.03 -18.85
C ASP A 4 -3.31 -10.27 -17.61
N VAL A 5 -2.41 -10.06 -16.65
CA VAL A 5 -2.69 -9.36 -15.40
C VAL A 5 -2.06 -7.98 -15.43
N ALA A 6 -2.89 -6.95 -15.37
CA ALA A 6 -2.48 -5.55 -15.29
C ALA A 6 -3.08 -4.88 -14.04
N ILE A 7 -2.27 -4.07 -13.35
CA ILE A 7 -2.74 -3.15 -12.29
C ILE A 7 -2.18 -1.77 -12.60
N GLY A 8 -3.07 -0.83 -12.95
CA GLY A 8 -2.68 0.50 -13.42
C GLY A 8 -1.88 0.41 -14.73
N GLU A 9 -0.67 0.96 -14.73
CA GLU A 9 0.25 0.95 -15.88
C GLU A 9 1.17 -0.28 -15.90
N SER A 10 1.10 -1.14 -14.89
CA SER A 10 2.02 -2.26 -14.70
C SER A 10 1.43 -3.56 -15.23
N THR A 11 2.15 -4.24 -16.11
CA THR A 11 1.73 -5.51 -16.74
C THR A 11 2.62 -6.67 -16.31
N GLY A 12 1.99 -7.85 -16.17
CA GLY A 12 2.64 -9.10 -15.82
C GLY A 12 2.67 -9.38 -14.32
N VAL A 13 2.38 -10.63 -13.96
CA VAL A 13 2.27 -11.11 -12.58
C VAL A 13 3.54 -10.82 -11.77
N ASP A 14 4.72 -11.04 -12.36
CA ASP A 14 6.00 -10.84 -11.67
C ASP A 14 6.25 -9.37 -11.33
N THR A 15 5.94 -8.46 -12.26
CA THR A 15 6.04 -7.00 -12.06
C THR A 15 5.14 -6.56 -10.91
N LEU A 16 3.93 -7.09 -10.85
CA LEU A 16 2.96 -6.79 -9.81
C LEU A 16 3.38 -7.34 -8.45
N ILE A 17 3.88 -8.57 -8.40
CA ILE A 17 4.42 -9.17 -7.18
C ILE A 17 5.60 -8.35 -6.67
N GLU A 18 6.52 -7.93 -7.55
CA GLU A 18 7.69 -7.15 -7.14
C GLU A 18 7.31 -5.74 -6.67
N GLN A 19 6.34 -5.09 -7.31
CA GLN A 19 5.79 -3.83 -6.83
C GLN A 19 5.14 -3.98 -5.46
N CYS A 20 4.26 -4.97 -5.29
CA CYS A 20 3.65 -5.28 -3.99
C CYS A 20 4.73 -5.54 -2.93
N ARG A 21 5.74 -6.35 -3.23
CA ARG A 21 6.85 -6.65 -2.32
C ARG A 21 7.62 -5.39 -1.92
N ARG A 22 7.90 -4.51 -2.88
CA ARG A 22 8.57 -3.23 -2.62
C ARG A 22 7.71 -2.34 -1.71
N TYR A 23 6.42 -2.20 -1.97
CA TYR A 23 5.53 -1.41 -1.11
C TYR A 23 5.43 -1.99 0.30
N LEU A 24 5.26 -3.31 0.43
CA LEU A 24 5.19 -3.99 1.72
C LEU A 24 6.49 -3.86 2.51
N SER A 25 7.65 -3.81 1.83
CA SER A 25 8.96 -3.61 2.48
C SER A 25 9.06 -2.27 3.21
N TYR A 26 8.35 -1.24 2.74
CA TYR A 26 8.30 0.06 3.43
C TYR A 26 7.47 0.01 4.71
N LEU A 27 6.58 -0.97 4.83
CA LEU A 27 5.70 -1.17 5.98
C LEU A 27 6.31 -2.11 7.04
N GLY A 28 7.57 -2.51 6.86
CA GLY A 28 8.27 -3.41 7.77
C GLY A 28 7.74 -4.84 7.65
N SER A 29 6.95 -5.27 8.62
CA SER A 29 6.32 -6.59 8.67
C SER A 29 4.79 -6.48 8.60
N PRO A 30 4.22 -6.08 7.44
CA PRO A 30 2.79 -5.95 7.30
C PRO A 30 2.10 -7.32 7.30
N ILE A 31 0.96 -7.40 7.97
CA ILE A 31 0.05 -8.54 7.95
C ILE A 31 -1.07 -8.20 6.97
N MET A 32 -1.15 -8.96 5.88
CA MET A 32 -2.24 -8.86 4.91
C MET A 32 -3.13 -10.09 5.03
N LEU A 33 -4.44 -9.87 5.19
CA LEU A 33 -5.45 -10.93 5.27
C LEU A 33 -6.48 -10.71 4.17
N LEU A 34 -6.51 -11.61 3.20
CA LEU A 34 -7.56 -11.64 2.18
C LEU A 34 -8.87 -12.08 2.84
N GLN A 35 -9.91 -11.26 2.69
CA GLN A 35 -11.24 -11.52 3.26
C GLN A 35 -12.21 -12.12 2.26
N GLY A 36 -12.03 -11.80 0.98
CA GLY A 36 -12.90 -12.31 -0.08
C GLY A 36 -12.47 -11.81 -1.44
N ILE A 37 -12.89 -12.54 -2.46
CA ILE A 37 -12.75 -12.17 -3.86
C ILE A 37 -14.14 -12.26 -4.47
N GLU A 38 -14.57 -11.21 -5.13
CA GLU A 38 -15.85 -11.12 -5.83
C GLU A 38 -15.62 -10.84 -7.30
N GLU A 39 -16.25 -11.62 -8.16
CA GLU A 39 -16.32 -11.31 -9.59
C GLU A 39 -17.37 -10.23 -9.81
N GLN A 40 -16.96 -9.17 -10.49
CA GLN A 40 -17.77 -8.04 -10.89
C GLN A 40 -18.12 -8.14 -12.38
N PRO A 41 -19.18 -7.46 -12.84
CA PRO A 41 -19.57 -7.47 -14.24
C PRO A 41 -18.38 -7.14 -15.17
N LEU A 42 -18.41 -7.71 -16.37
CA LEU A 42 -17.33 -7.58 -17.38
C LEU A 42 -16.02 -8.27 -17.00
N GLY A 43 -16.06 -9.26 -16.11
CA GLY A 43 -14.89 -10.09 -15.75
C GLY A 43 -13.88 -9.39 -14.86
N ALA A 44 -14.28 -8.33 -14.16
CA ALA A 44 -13.42 -7.68 -13.17
C ALA A 44 -13.42 -8.48 -11.86
N LEU A 45 -12.31 -8.53 -11.14
CA LEU A 45 -12.23 -9.14 -9.82
C LEU A 45 -11.97 -8.08 -8.76
N VAL A 46 -12.74 -8.13 -7.68
CA VAL A 46 -12.55 -7.29 -6.49
C VAL A 46 -12.10 -8.17 -5.35
N ALA A 47 -10.84 -8.01 -4.94
CA ALA A 47 -10.32 -8.62 -3.72
C ALA A 47 -10.46 -7.64 -2.56
N THR A 48 -11.09 -8.07 -1.47
CA THR A 48 -11.15 -7.30 -0.22
C THR A 48 -10.12 -7.88 0.75
N ALA A 49 -9.30 -7.03 1.34
CA ALA A 49 -8.27 -7.43 2.30
C ALA A 49 -8.22 -6.48 3.50
N SER A 50 -7.76 -6.99 4.64
CA SER A 50 -7.28 -6.16 5.74
C SER A 50 -5.77 -6.07 5.67
N LEU A 51 -5.23 -4.87 5.81
CA LEU A 51 -3.80 -4.64 6.01
C LEU A 51 -3.56 -4.09 7.40
N SER A 52 -2.62 -4.69 8.12
CA SER A 52 -2.16 -4.18 9.40
C SER A 52 -0.65 -4.11 9.45
N PHE A 53 -0.11 -2.97 9.86
CA PHE A 53 1.34 -2.79 9.98
C PHE A 53 1.66 -1.77 11.08
N THR A 54 2.87 -1.87 11.63
CA THR A 54 3.38 -0.88 12.58
C THR A 54 4.11 0.21 11.83
N ILE A 55 3.77 1.46 12.11
CA ILE A 55 4.44 2.61 11.51
C ILE A 55 5.89 2.66 12.02
N THR A 56 6.84 2.53 11.09
CA THR A 56 8.27 2.68 11.37
C THR A 56 8.79 4.00 10.80
N GLU A 57 10.02 4.38 11.13
CA GLU A 57 10.69 5.54 10.51
C GLU A 57 10.75 5.41 8.98
N ASN A 58 10.98 4.19 8.47
CA ASN A 58 11.00 3.93 7.04
C ASN A 58 9.62 4.13 6.40
N SER A 59 8.55 3.72 7.09
CA SER A 59 7.18 3.92 6.63
C SER A 59 6.82 5.40 6.58
N LEU A 60 7.21 6.19 7.59
CA LEU A 60 7.03 7.64 7.57
C LEU A 60 7.78 8.29 6.40
N ARG A 61 9.04 7.92 6.17
CA ARG A 61 9.85 8.46 5.06
C ARG A 61 9.34 8.10 3.67
N ARG A 62 8.84 6.88 3.49
CA ARG A 62 8.52 6.34 2.15
C ARG A 62 7.03 6.42 1.80
N VAL A 63 6.15 6.29 2.78
CA VAL A 63 4.69 6.20 2.59
C VAL A 63 3.98 7.48 3.02
N PHE A 64 4.48 8.12 4.08
CA PHE A 64 3.90 9.38 4.59
C PHE A 64 4.91 10.53 4.57
N PRO A 65 5.58 10.81 3.43
CA PRO A 65 6.63 11.83 3.37
C PRO A 65 6.12 13.22 3.75
N HIS A 66 4.83 13.49 3.54
CA HIS A 66 4.16 14.73 3.94
C HIS A 66 4.13 14.95 5.46
N LEU A 67 4.25 13.89 6.28
CA LEU A 67 4.37 14.02 7.74
C LEU A 67 5.79 14.38 8.19
N LEU A 68 6.77 14.34 7.28
CA LEU A 68 8.16 14.69 7.53
C LEU A 68 8.62 15.95 6.78
N ALA A 69 7.98 16.28 5.65
CA ALA A 69 8.43 17.32 4.72
C ALA A 69 8.51 18.73 5.35
N ALA A 70 7.65 19.06 6.33
CA ALA A 70 7.75 20.35 7.01
C ALA A 70 8.99 20.46 7.91
N ALA A 71 9.65 19.35 8.29
CA ALA A 71 10.82 19.36 9.17
C ALA A 71 12.14 19.74 8.49
N SER A 72 12.16 19.81 7.15
CA SER A 72 13.42 19.79 6.36
C SER A 72 13.60 20.92 5.34
N THR A 73 12.65 21.85 5.23
CA THR A 73 12.86 23.11 4.50
C THR A 73 13.33 24.16 5.49
N GLU A 74 14.61 24.54 5.39
CA GLU A 74 15.28 25.55 6.22
C GLU A 74 14.60 26.93 6.18
N ASP A 75 13.64 27.14 5.26
CA ASP A 75 12.85 28.37 5.08
C ASP A 75 11.33 28.22 5.37
N ALA A 76 10.85 27.04 5.75
CA ALA A 76 9.45 26.85 6.15
C ALA A 76 9.40 26.37 7.60
N GLU A 77 8.87 27.20 8.49
CA GLU A 77 8.58 26.82 9.88
C GLU A 77 7.91 25.44 9.87
N SER A 78 8.62 24.45 10.42
CA SER A 78 8.06 23.13 10.60
C SER A 78 6.82 23.29 11.46
N ASP A 79 5.66 23.05 10.86
CA ASP A 79 4.39 23.09 11.58
C ASP A 79 4.54 22.18 12.82
N PRO A 80 4.52 22.73 14.05
CA PRO A 80 4.78 21.98 15.26
C PRO A 80 3.79 20.81 15.40
N GLU A 81 2.60 20.92 14.80
CA GLU A 81 1.62 19.85 14.76
C GLU A 81 2.11 18.63 13.97
N GLN A 82 2.78 18.81 12.83
CA GLN A 82 3.28 17.69 12.02
C GLN A 82 4.41 16.91 12.70
N VAL A 83 5.32 17.60 13.40
CA VAL A 83 6.39 16.95 14.18
C VAL A 83 5.79 16.14 15.33
N VAL A 84 4.76 16.68 16.00
CA VAL A 84 4.02 15.97 17.06
C VAL A 84 3.25 14.78 16.50
N LEU A 85 2.67 14.89 15.30
CA LEU A 85 1.94 13.79 14.67
C LEU A 85 2.87 12.66 14.24
N SER A 86 4.01 12.97 13.61
CA SER A 86 4.98 11.96 13.17
C SER A 86 5.56 11.16 14.36
N THR A 87 5.88 11.85 15.46
CA THR A 87 6.36 11.20 16.70
C THR A 87 5.28 10.38 17.39
N ARG A 88 4.02 10.82 17.39
CA ARG A 88 2.90 10.05 17.96
C ARG A 88 2.52 8.82 17.13
N LEU A 89 2.66 8.91 15.81
CA LEU A 89 2.35 7.82 14.90
C LEU A 89 3.44 6.75 14.89
N LEU A 90 4.69 7.10 15.18
CA LEU A 90 5.78 6.14 15.27
C LEU A 90 5.47 5.02 16.28
N GLY A 91 5.62 3.76 15.87
CA GLY A 91 5.32 2.59 16.69
C GLY A 91 3.83 2.26 16.83
N GLN A 92 2.94 3.10 16.29
CA GLN A 92 1.51 2.80 16.27
C GLN A 92 1.19 1.75 15.22
N ARG A 93 0.22 0.88 15.54
CA ARG A 93 -0.28 -0.13 14.63
C ARG A 93 -1.48 0.41 13.87
N LEU A 94 -1.33 0.57 12.56
CA LEU A 94 -2.44 0.86 11.67
C LEU A 94 -3.13 -0.44 11.28
N HIS A 95 -4.46 -0.40 11.22
CA HIS A 95 -5.28 -1.46 10.67
C HIS A 95 -6.31 -0.81 9.74
N TYR A 96 -6.28 -1.16 8.47
CA TYR A 96 -7.25 -0.65 7.51
C TYR A 96 -7.73 -1.73 6.56
N ARG A 97 -8.98 -1.58 6.13
CA ARG A 97 -9.59 -2.43 5.12
C ARG A 97 -9.33 -1.80 3.75
N THR A 98 -8.87 -2.59 2.81
CA THR A 98 -8.56 -2.17 1.45
C THR A 98 -9.26 -3.06 0.45
N THR A 99 -9.60 -2.49 -0.70
CA THR A 99 -10.18 -3.19 -1.84
C THR A 99 -9.24 -3.04 -3.03
N LEU A 100 -8.82 -4.16 -3.60
CA LEU A 100 -7.99 -4.25 -4.79
C LEU A 100 -8.90 -4.61 -5.96
N ARG A 101 -8.97 -3.72 -6.95
CA ARG A 101 -9.69 -3.96 -8.22
C ARG A 101 -8.71 -4.43 -9.27
N LEU A 102 -8.96 -5.63 -9.77
CA LEU A 102 -8.24 -6.25 -10.88
C LEU A 102 -9.17 -6.18 -12.10
N CYS A 103 -8.90 -5.23 -13.00
CA CYS A 103 -9.62 -5.10 -14.27
C CYS A 103 -8.76 -5.73 -15.38
N GLY A 104 -9.03 -6.98 -15.72
CA GLY A 104 -8.34 -7.72 -16.76
C GLY A 104 -8.93 -9.11 -16.89
N MET A 105 -8.83 -9.72 -18.08
CA MET A 105 -9.26 -11.11 -18.33
C MET A 105 -8.38 -12.08 -17.52
N ILE A 106 -8.62 -12.20 -16.22
CA ILE A 106 -7.97 -13.21 -15.39
C ILE A 106 -8.71 -14.52 -15.67
N ARG A 107 -8.18 -15.31 -16.61
CA ARG A 107 -8.45 -16.74 -16.64
C ARG A 107 -7.74 -17.38 -15.45
N LEU A 108 -8.49 -17.62 -14.38
CA LEU A 108 -8.09 -18.56 -13.34
C LEU A 108 -8.26 -19.98 -13.92
N ASP A 109 -7.21 -20.51 -14.55
CA ASP A 109 -7.13 -21.95 -14.76
C ASP A 109 -6.85 -22.60 -13.38
N VAL A 110 -7.85 -23.33 -12.88
CA VAL A 110 -7.73 -24.27 -11.75
C VAL A 110 -7.62 -25.67 -12.32
#